data_AF-A0A8N4ESM6-F1
#
_entry.id   AF-A0A8N4ESM6-F1
#
_cell.length_a   1.000
_cell.length_b   1.000
_cell.length_c   1.000
_cell.angle_alpha   90.00
_cell.angle_beta   90.00
_cell.angle_gamma   90.00
#
_symmetry.space_group_name_H-M   'P 1'
#
loop_
_entity.id
_entity.type
_entity.pdbx_description
1 polymer ?
#
loop_
_entity_poly.entity_id
_entity_poly.type
_entity_poly.pdbx_seq_one_letter_code
_entity_poly.pdbx_strand_id
1 'polypeptide(L)'
;MVDIHASVIFQALHCEGNYLRIQDDTLMGDTASDVSSKENLMKLVQIGKQLLKKPVSRVNLDPGVYEAVQMAGTNEEELTRFAKMLSDERRLRLGKMHLN
;
A
#
# COMPACT_ATOMS: atom_id res chain seq x y z
N MET A 1 -5.77 -6.43 12.06
CA MET A 1 -5.05 -7.41 12.91
C MET A 1 -3.73 -7.83 12.26
N VAL A 2 -3.72 -8.43 11.06
CA VAL A 2 -2.46 -8.82 10.37
C VAL A 2 -1.57 -7.62 10.04
N ASP A 3 -2.18 -6.53 9.61
CA ASP A 3 -1.57 -5.24 9.28
C ASP A 3 -0.91 -4.56 10.50
N ILE A 4 -1.50 -4.67 11.68
CA ILE A 4 -0.92 -4.17 12.94
C ILE A 4 0.34 -4.96 13.27
N HIS A 5 0.30 -6.29 13.22
CA HIS A 5 1.49 -7.12 13.50
C HIS A 5 2.64 -6.81 12.55
N ALA A 6 2.37 -6.66 11.26
CA ALA A 6 3.38 -6.23 10.30
C ALA A 6 3.94 -4.85 10.68
N SER A 7 3.06 -3.88 10.94
CA SER A 7 3.47 -2.51 11.29
C SER A 7 4.34 -2.45 12.55
N VAL A 8 4.00 -3.22 13.59
CA VAL A 8 4.80 -3.35 14.81
C VAL A 8 6.21 -3.86 14.50
N ILE A 9 6.34 -4.89 13.67
CA ILE A 9 7.66 -5.45 13.30
C ILE A 9 8.51 -4.41 12.57
N PHE A 10 7.95 -3.74 11.55
CA PHE A 10 8.71 -2.76 10.78
C PHE A 10 9.05 -1.50 11.60
N GLN A 11 8.19 -1.08 12.53
CA GLN A 11 8.49 0.02 13.48
C GLN A 11 9.58 -0.38 14.48
N ALA A 12 9.50 -1.58 15.08
CA ALA A 12 10.50 -2.07 16.02
C ALA A 12 11.90 -2.23 15.38
N LEU A 13 11.95 -2.46 14.07
CA LEU A 13 13.19 -2.57 13.29
C LEU A 13 13.62 -1.25 12.64
N HIS A 14 12.94 -0.13 12.93
CA HIS A 14 13.22 1.20 12.33
C HIS A 14 13.25 1.18 10.79
N CYS A 15 12.35 0.41 10.18
CA CYS A 15 12.25 0.25 8.74
C CYS A 15 10.80 0.37 8.23
N GLU A 16 10.03 1.27 8.83
CA GLU A 16 8.63 1.57 8.47
C GLU A 16 8.47 1.92 6.99
N GLY A 17 9.52 2.48 6.37
CA GLY A 17 9.59 2.77 4.93
C GLY A 17 9.60 1.55 4.02
N ASN A 18 9.78 0.35 4.57
CA ASN A 18 9.82 -0.91 3.82
C ASN A 18 8.48 -1.66 3.85
N TYR A 19 7.49 -1.12 4.56
CA TYR A 19 6.13 -1.66 4.59
C TYR A 19 5.14 -0.66 4.01
N LEU A 20 4.56 -1.03 2.87
CA LEU A 20 3.52 -0.27 2.19
C LEU A 20 2.18 -0.98 2.34
N ARG A 21 1.21 -0.34 3.02
CA ARG A 21 -0.17 -0.80 3.13
C ARG A 21 -1.10 0.20 2.47
N ILE A 22 -1.74 -0.24 1.39
CA ILE A 22 -2.78 0.52 0.70
C ILE A 22 -4.11 -0.18 0.96
N GLN A 23 -5.05 0.53 1.58
CA GLN A 23 -6.36 0.03 1.94
C GLN A 23 -7.36 1.18 1.92
N ASP A 24 -8.61 0.88 1.60
CA ASP A 24 -9.75 1.77 1.79
C ASP A 24 -10.67 1.18 2.85
N ASP A 25 -10.95 1.95 3.90
CA ASP A 25 -11.81 1.60 5.04
C ASP A 25 -13.18 2.28 4.96
N THR A 26 -13.48 2.97 3.86
CA THR A 26 -14.71 3.76 3.67
C THR A 26 -15.75 3.06 2.79
N LEU A 27 -15.48 1.82 2.38
CA LEU A 27 -16.40 1.00 1.59
C LEU A 27 -17.69 0.72 2.38
N MET A 28 -18.84 0.94 1.74
CA MET A 28 -20.16 0.75 2.33
C MET A 28 -21.18 0.25 1.30
N GLY A 29 -22.27 -0.38 1.78
CA GLY A 29 -23.34 -0.89 0.93
C GLY A 29 -22.84 -1.89 -0.13
N ASP A 30 -23.27 -1.72 -1.38
CA ASP A 30 -22.89 -2.61 -2.49
C ASP A 30 -21.37 -2.69 -2.72
N THR A 31 -20.63 -1.62 -2.44
CA THR A 31 -19.15 -1.62 -2.61
C THR A 31 -18.42 -2.46 -1.57
N ALA A 32 -19.11 -2.85 -0.49
CA ALA A 32 -18.60 -3.72 0.56
C ALA A 32 -19.24 -5.13 0.54
N SER A 33 -19.95 -5.49 -0.53
CA SER A 33 -20.72 -6.73 -0.65
C SER A 33 -20.44 -7.44 -1.98
N ASP A 34 -20.90 -8.69 -2.12
CA ASP A 34 -20.69 -9.56 -3.29
C ASP A 34 -21.61 -9.19 -4.48
N VAL A 35 -21.76 -7.88 -4.75
CA VAL A 35 -22.62 -7.35 -5.81
C VAL A 35 -21.79 -7.07 -7.06
N SER A 36 -21.83 -7.98 -8.04
CA SER A 36 -21.05 -7.88 -9.28
C SER A 36 -21.74 -7.10 -10.41
N SER A 37 -22.63 -6.16 -10.08
CA SER A 37 -23.28 -5.33 -11.10
C SER A 37 -22.25 -4.46 -11.81
N LYS A 38 -22.44 -4.20 -13.11
CA LYS A 38 -21.51 -3.36 -13.89
C LYS A 38 -21.31 -1.99 -13.24
N GLU A 39 -22.38 -1.42 -12.69
CA GLU A 39 -22.33 -0.14 -11.99
C GLU A 39 -21.44 -0.21 -10.73
N ASN A 40 -21.61 -1.25 -9.90
CA ASN A 40 -20.82 -1.41 -8.69
C ASN A 40 -19.33 -1.63 -9.02
N LEU A 41 -19.02 -2.44 -10.03
CA LEU A 41 -17.65 -2.64 -10.48
C LEU A 41 -16.99 -1.34 -10.98
N MET A 42 -17.73 -0.49 -11.70
CA MET A 42 -17.23 0.82 -12.13
C MET A 42 -17.01 1.77 -10.95
N LYS A 43 -17.86 1.72 -9.92
CA LYS A 43 -17.64 2.46 -8.65
C LYS A 43 -16.37 1.99 -7.95
N LEU A 44 -16.13 0.67 -7.86
CA LEU A 44 -14.90 0.12 -7.29
C LEU A 44 -13.64 0.55 -8.06
N VAL A 45 -13.68 0.59 -9.39
CA VAL A 45 -12.58 1.14 -10.21
C VAL A 45 -12.32 2.61 -9.87
N GLN A 46 -13.38 3.40 -9.72
CA GLN A 46 -13.26 4.81 -9.36
C GLN A 46 -12.66 5.00 -7.95
N ILE A 47 -13.09 4.20 -6.98
CA ILE A 47 -12.53 4.20 -5.62
C ILE A 47 -11.04 3.84 -5.66
N GLY A 48 -10.65 2.81 -6.42
CA GLY A 48 -9.25 2.44 -6.59
C GLY A 48 -8.40 3.57 -7.18
N LYS A 49 -8.91 4.29 -8.19
CA LYS A 49 -8.23 5.46 -8.77
C LYS A 49 -8.09 6.61 -7.77
N GLN A 50 -9.10 6.84 -6.93
CA GLN A 50 -9.04 7.85 -5.87
C GLN A 50 -8.05 7.44 -4.76
N LEU A 51 -8.01 6.16 -4.41
CA LEU A 51 -7.09 5.62 -3.41
C LEU A 51 -5.62 5.82 -3.81
N LEU A 52 -5.29 5.76 -5.11
CA LEU A 52 -3.95 6.09 -5.61
C LEU A 52 -3.53 7.54 -5.31
N LYS A 53 -4.49 8.47 -5.28
CA LYS A 53 -4.24 9.90 -5.00
C LYS A 53 -4.25 10.23 -3.52
N LYS A 54 -4.72 9.34 -2.65
CA LYS A 54 -4.67 9.52 -1.19
C LYS A 54 -3.21 9.48 -0.69
N PRO A 55 -2.89 10.18 0.40
CA PRO A 55 -1.55 10.13 0.99
C PRO A 55 -1.22 8.72 1.52
N VAL A 56 0.07 8.38 1.50
CA VAL A 56 0.56 7.18 2.19
C VAL A 56 0.20 7.27 3.66
N SER A 57 -0.35 6.19 4.21
CA SER A 57 -0.80 6.14 5.60
C SER A 57 -0.18 4.96 6.33
N ARG A 58 0.01 5.09 7.65
CA ARG A 58 0.48 4.03 8.54
C ARG A 58 -0.41 3.96 9.77
N VAL A 59 -0.51 2.77 10.36
CA VAL A 59 -1.23 2.61 11.62
C VAL A 59 -0.43 3.28 12.74
N ASN A 60 -1.11 4.15 13.48
CA ASN A 60 -0.64 4.62 14.77
C ASN A 60 -1.02 3.56 15.82
N LEU A 61 -0.04 3.01 16.52
CA LEU A 61 -0.25 1.85 17.41
C LEU A 61 -1.01 2.20 18.69
N ASP A 62 -1.03 3.48 19.09
CA ASP A 62 -1.74 3.92 20.29
C ASP A 62 -3.27 3.92 20.08
N PRO A 63 -3.83 4.68 19.11
CA PRO A 63 -5.25 4.65 18.79
C PRO A 63 -5.64 3.49 17.85
N GLY A 64 -4.68 2.81 17.22
CA GLY A 64 -4.92 1.75 16.24
C GLY A 64 -5.51 2.23 14.90
N VAL A 65 -5.47 3.54 14.61
CA VAL A 65 -6.02 4.13 13.39
C VAL A 65 -4.93 4.46 12.38
N TYR A 66 -5.29 4.51 11.10
CA TYR A 66 -4.37 4.90 10.04
C TYR A 66 -4.27 6.42 9.94
N GLU A 67 -3.03 6.91 9.95
CA GLU A 67 -2.70 8.32 9.83
C GLU A 67 -1.78 8.55 8.63
N ALA A 68 -1.95 9.68 7.95
CA ALA A 68 -1.10 10.06 6.84
C ALA A 68 0.34 10.28 7.31
N VAL A 69 1.30 9.69 6.61
CA VAL A 69 2.73 9.89 6.89
C VAL A 69 3.16 11.22 6.30
N GLN A 70 3.67 12.11 7.15
CA GLN A 70 4.16 13.41 6.69
C GLN A 70 5.27 13.23 5.65
N MET A 71 5.17 14.00 4.57
CA MET A 71 6.14 14.04 3.45
C MET A 71 6.30 12.75 2.63
N ALA A 72 5.51 11.69 2.88
CA ALA A 72 5.60 10.43 2.13
C ALA A 72 4.94 10.49 0.74
N GLY A 73 4.24 11.58 0.41
CA GLY A 73 3.52 11.72 -0.84
C GLY A 73 2.27 10.85 -0.92
N THR A 74 1.85 10.55 -2.16
CA THR A 74 0.67 9.77 -2.51
C THR A 74 0.98 8.28 -2.67
N ASN A 75 -0.06 7.45 -2.60
CA ASN A 75 0.07 6.01 -2.85
C ASN A 75 0.61 5.70 -4.25
N GLU A 76 0.26 6.50 -5.26
CA GLU A 76 0.79 6.35 -6.63
C GLU A 76 2.30 6.59 -6.73
N GLU A 77 2.79 7.65 -6.07
CA GLU A 77 4.22 7.97 -6.03
C GLU A 77 5.01 6.87 -5.31
N GLU A 78 4.48 6.39 -4.19
CA GLU A 78 5.12 5.34 -3.41
C GLU A 78 5.09 3.98 -4.14
N LEU A 79 4.01 3.65 -4.87
CA LEU A 79 3.99 2.50 -5.77
C LEU A 79 5.03 2.62 -6.89
N THR A 80 5.24 3.81 -7.43
CA THR A 80 6.27 4.07 -8.44
C THR A 80 7.66 3.83 -7.87
N ARG A 81 7.94 4.32 -6.66
CA ARG A 81 9.18 4.04 -5.92
C ARG A 81 9.37 2.55 -5.68
N PHE A 82 8.31 1.86 -5.24
CA PHE A 82 8.34 0.43 -4.96
C PHE A 82 8.60 -0.40 -6.23
N ALA A 83 7.96 -0.06 -7.35
CA ALA A 83 8.19 -0.71 -8.64
C ALA A 83 9.65 -0.56 -9.11
N LYS A 84 10.24 0.63 -8.92
CA LYS A 84 11.67 0.85 -9.19
C LYS A 84 12.57 -0.04 -8.34
N MET A 85 12.30 -0.12 -7.03
CA MET A 85 13.06 -0.98 -6.11
C MET A 85 13.03 -2.45 -6.54
N LEU A 86 11.85 -2.97 -6.91
CA LEU A 86 11.70 -4.33 -7.43
C LEU A 86 12.48 -4.56 -8.73
N SER A 87 12.41 -3.61 -9.67
CA SER A 87 13.13 -3.68 -10.93
C SER A 87 14.65 -3.67 -10.74
N ASP A 88 15.14 -2.80 -9.87
CA ASP A 88 16.57 -2.68 -9.56
C ASP A 88 17.10 -3.96 -8.89
N GLU A 89 16.35 -4.53 -7.93
CA GLU A 89 16.71 -5.79 -7.27
C GLU A 89 16.71 -6.98 -8.25
N ARG A 90 15.73 -7.07 -9.15
CA ARG A 90 15.71 -8.10 -10.20
C ARG A 90 16.96 -8.02 -11.08
N ARG A 91 17.33 -6.82 -11.53
CA ARG A 91 18.54 -6.61 -12.36
C ARG A 91 19.81 -6.98 -11.59
N LEU A 92 19.89 -6.63 -10.31
CA LEU A 92 21.03 -6.98 -9.47
C LEU A 92 21.22 -8.50 -9.36
N ARG A 93 20.15 -9.25 -9.11
CA ARG A 93 20.21 -10.73 -9.01
C ARG A 93 20.62 -11.37 -10.32
N LEU A 94 20.05 -10.91 -11.44
CA LEU A 94 20.43 -11.42 -12.76
C LEU A 94 21.89 -11.10 -13.10
N GLY A 95 22.37 -9.89 -12.78
CA GLY A 95 23.78 -9.53 -12.99
C GLY A 95 24.75 -10.40 -12.19
N LYS A 96 24.42 -10.73 -10.94
CA LYS A 96 25.22 -11.65 -10.10
C LYS A 96 25.27 -13.07 -10.65
N MET A 97 24.20 -13.55 -11.29
CA MET A 97 24.19 -14.87 -11.92
C MET A 97 25.11 -14.97 -13.15
N HIS A 98 25.38 -13.87 -13.85
CA HIS A 98 26.26 -13.85 -15.02
C HIS A 98 27.75 -13.73 -14.67
N LEU A 99 28.07 -13.49 -13.39
CA LEU A 99 29.44 -13.34 -12.88
C LEU A 99 29.96 -14.60 -12.16
N ASN A 100 29.13 -15.66 -12.06
CA ASN A 100 29.46 -16.97 -11.53
C ASN A 100 29.45 -18.02 -12.66
#